data_AF-A0A6A4RV68-F1
#
_entry.id   AF-A0A6A4RV68-F1
#
_cell.length_a   1.000
_cell.length_b   1.000
_cell.length_c   1.000
_cell.angle_alpha   90.00
_cell.angle_beta   90.00
_cell.angle_gamma   90.00
#
_symmetry.space_group_name_H-M   'P 1'
#
loop_
_entity.id
_entity.type
_entity.pdbx_description
1 polymer ?
#
loop_
_entity_poly.entity_id
_entity_poly.type
_entity_poly.pdbx_seq_one_letter_code
_entity_poly.pdbx_strand_id
1 'polypeptide(L)'
;MASLSSSLSSLSLAALVGETVMTPSGQANVIYLTVNESSPGSLLLQLCELLATTPLQGLVFEEERPPPPNRAPLAPMLEFVSAQTGVPVVAVGGGASLGREPQESGSIYLQFTCATSLQLEVIFEVLEEYDWTSFSVVTTRHHGYEDFLAMVEGMTDGSFIGWEKKSVVVLNVTDDPGGARTKRLLKDNEAQVRLLYCSLEEAELVFRAAWAAGQAGPSHMWFAVGPALSGLGLEGLPKALFAIRPQGWRDEPRRRIAKGVSVLTHGAMALRRDLGASSRSQYAGNCQSDGNQTHRVTDRISVASPAPPLSTTSSHSLVSLHFAFRTFSVLNSIHASPMRLSLAAVCFR
;
A
#
# COMPACT_ATOMS: atom_id res chain seq x y z
N MET A 1 4.00 -57.63 10.29
CA MET A 1 5.12 -56.67 10.21
C MET A 1 5.28 -56.24 8.76
N ALA A 2 4.79 -55.06 8.40
CA ALA A 2 5.07 -54.41 7.13
C ALA A 2 5.24 -52.92 7.44
N SER A 3 6.46 -52.43 7.29
CA SER A 3 6.90 -51.08 7.60
C SER A 3 6.43 -50.10 6.52
N LEU A 4 5.55 -49.17 6.89
CA LEU A 4 5.23 -47.98 6.10
C LEU A 4 6.32 -46.94 6.35
N SER A 5 7.25 -46.80 5.41
CA SER A 5 8.20 -45.69 5.36
C SER A 5 7.52 -44.49 4.68
N SER A 6 7.15 -43.49 5.48
CA SER A 6 6.67 -42.19 5.01
C SER A 6 7.82 -41.39 4.39
N SER A 7 7.73 -41.15 3.07
CA SER A 7 8.61 -40.23 2.36
C SER A 7 8.25 -38.79 2.70
N LEU A 8 9.04 -38.17 3.57
CA LEU A 8 9.11 -36.72 3.72
C LEU A 8 9.73 -36.15 2.44
N SER A 9 8.89 -35.58 1.57
CA SER A 9 9.33 -34.80 0.42
C SER A 9 10.08 -33.57 0.91
N SER A 10 11.38 -33.52 0.60
CA SER A 10 12.26 -32.38 0.82
C SER A 10 11.74 -31.15 0.09
N LEU A 11 11.20 -30.18 0.83
CA LEU A 11 10.92 -28.84 0.35
C LEU A 11 12.25 -28.16 0.00
N SER A 12 12.44 -27.84 -1.28
CA SER A 12 13.58 -27.06 -1.74
C SER A 12 13.42 -25.63 -1.22
N LEU A 13 14.10 -25.28 -0.12
CA LEU A 13 14.33 -23.88 0.23
C LEU A 13 15.08 -23.24 -0.94
N ALA A 14 14.41 -22.37 -1.70
CA ALA A 14 15.09 -21.52 -2.66
C ALA A 14 16.14 -20.68 -1.91
N ALA A 15 17.37 -20.70 -2.42
CA ALA A 15 18.60 -20.15 -1.85
C ALA A 15 18.43 -19.09 -0.73
N LEU A 16 18.59 -19.51 0.52
CA LEU A 16 18.83 -18.63 1.67
C LEU A 16 20.21 -17.97 1.49
N VAL A 17 20.26 -16.77 0.93
CA VAL A 17 21.48 -15.97 0.92
C VAL A 17 21.43 -15.04 2.12
N GLY A 18 22.26 -15.32 3.12
CA GLY A 18 22.50 -14.44 4.25
C GLY A 18 23.55 -13.39 3.88
N GLU A 19 23.21 -12.12 3.98
CA GLU A 19 24.12 -11.01 3.76
C GLU A 19 24.06 -10.05 4.94
N THR A 20 25.22 -9.55 5.37
CA THR A 20 25.26 -8.49 6.38
C THR A 20 25.32 -7.13 5.69
N VAL A 21 24.27 -6.34 5.87
CA VAL A 21 24.08 -5.03 5.23
C VAL A 21 24.35 -3.93 6.24
N MET A 22 25.09 -2.90 5.83
CA MET A 22 25.29 -1.68 6.61
C MET A 22 24.20 -0.67 6.27
N THR A 23 23.42 -0.27 7.27
CA THR A 23 22.44 0.82 7.16
C THR A 23 22.97 2.07 7.88
N PRO A 24 22.41 3.26 7.62
CA PRO A 24 22.79 4.47 8.36
C PRO A 24 22.58 4.36 9.88
N SER A 25 21.70 3.48 10.33
CA SER A 25 21.36 3.31 11.75
C SER A 25 22.14 2.19 12.43
N GLY A 26 22.77 1.29 11.68
CA GLY A 26 23.47 0.13 12.21
C GLY A 26 23.58 -1.03 11.22
N GLN A 27 24.20 -2.11 11.68
CA GLN A 27 24.37 -3.34 10.91
C GLN A 27 23.13 -4.23 11.00
N ALA A 28 22.73 -4.84 9.89
CA ALA A 28 21.59 -5.75 9.81
C ALA A 28 22.01 -7.05 9.08
N ASN A 29 21.67 -8.21 9.62
CA ASN A 29 21.81 -9.47 8.89
C ASN A 29 20.51 -9.72 8.13
N VAL A 30 20.59 -9.84 6.82
CA VAL A 30 19.44 -9.99 5.93
C VAL A 30 19.46 -11.39 5.33
N ILE A 31 18.32 -12.06 5.40
CA ILE A 31 18.08 -13.36 4.78
C ILE A 31 17.11 -13.13 3.63
N TYR A 32 17.57 -13.33 2.40
CA TYR A 32 16.71 -13.22 1.22
C TYR A 32 16.00 -14.54 0.93
N LEU A 33 14.72 -14.45 0.63
CA LEU A 33 13.83 -15.56 0.32
C LEU A 33 13.03 -15.23 -0.93
N THR A 34 13.22 -16.02 -1.99
CA THR A 34 12.39 -15.92 -3.20
C THR A 34 11.26 -16.93 -3.13
N VAL A 35 10.03 -16.43 -3.13
CA VAL A 35 8.84 -17.28 -3.01
C VAL A 35 8.22 -17.46 -4.40
N ASN A 36 8.26 -18.69 -4.92
CA ASN A 36 7.65 -19.01 -6.21
C ASN A 36 6.15 -19.33 -6.09
N GLU A 37 5.70 -19.84 -4.94
CA GLU A 37 4.29 -20.16 -4.67
C GLU A 37 3.69 -19.21 -3.62
N SER A 38 3.16 -18.08 -4.08
CA SER A 38 2.46 -17.07 -3.27
C SER A 38 0.96 -17.36 -3.05
N SER A 39 0.55 -18.60 -2.80
CA SER A 39 -0.78 -18.78 -2.19
C SER A 39 -0.70 -18.33 -0.72
N PRO A 40 -1.73 -17.70 -0.14
CA PRO A 40 -1.67 -17.27 1.26
C PRO A 40 -1.36 -18.43 2.22
N GLY A 41 -1.93 -19.62 1.97
CA GLY A 41 -1.70 -20.80 2.81
C GLY A 41 -0.26 -21.33 2.75
N SER A 42 0.30 -21.45 1.54
CA SER A 42 1.69 -21.92 1.38
C SER A 42 2.70 -20.95 1.99
N LEU A 43 2.51 -19.65 1.77
CA LEU A 43 3.39 -18.62 2.33
C LEU A 43 3.30 -18.56 3.85
N LEU A 44 2.11 -18.68 4.42
CA LEU A 44 1.92 -18.71 5.88
C LEU A 44 2.73 -19.85 6.52
N LEU A 45 2.64 -21.07 5.97
CA LEU A 45 3.37 -22.22 6.49
C LEU A 45 4.90 -22.01 6.40
N GLN A 46 5.39 -21.49 5.27
CA GLN A 46 6.81 -21.18 5.09
C GLN A 46 7.31 -20.11 6.07
N LEU A 47 6.54 -19.04 6.26
CA LEU A 47 6.87 -17.99 7.24
C LEU A 47 6.89 -18.52 8.66
N CYS A 48 5.94 -19.39 9.02
CA CYS A 48 5.87 -19.98 10.34
C CYS A 48 7.03 -20.94 10.63
N GLU A 49 7.46 -21.72 9.66
CA GLU A 49 8.66 -22.56 9.77
C GLU A 49 9.93 -21.69 9.94
N LEU A 50 10.03 -20.60 9.18
CA LEU A 50 11.13 -19.65 9.30
C LEU A 50 11.17 -18.98 10.68
N LEU A 51 10.03 -18.55 11.21
CA LEU A 51 9.93 -17.94 12.55
C LEU A 51 10.22 -18.94 13.67
N ALA A 52 9.92 -20.23 13.47
CA ALA A 52 10.22 -21.27 14.43
C ALA A 52 11.72 -21.62 14.49
N THR A 53 12.43 -21.50 13.36
CA THR A 53 13.84 -21.90 13.22
C THR A 53 14.81 -20.72 13.32
N THR A 54 14.34 -19.51 13.07
CA THR A 54 15.16 -18.30 12.99
C THR A 54 14.54 -17.19 13.83
N PRO A 55 15.27 -16.60 14.79
CA PRO A 55 14.78 -15.47 15.56
C PRO A 55 14.80 -14.21 14.68
N LEU A 56 13.70 -13.95 13.96
CA LEU A 56 13.55 -12.78 13.12
C LEU A 56 13.14 -11.54 13.94
N GLN A 57 13.67 -10.37 13.59
CA GLN A 57 13.28 -9.08 14.21
C GLN A 57 12.36 -8.26 13.33
N GLY A 58 12.24 -8.62 12.07
CA GLY A 58 11.33 -7.96 11.14
C GLY A 58 11.35 -8.62 9.77
N LEU A 59 10.32 -8.32 9.01
CA LEU A 59 10.10 -8.84 7.67
C LEU A 59 9.96 -7.67 6.69
N VAL A 60 10.70 -7.71 5.59
CA VAL A 60 10.50 -6.79 4.47
C VAL A 60 9.85 -7.58 3.34
N PHE A 61 8.70 -7.10 2.88
CA PHE A 61 7.93 -7.71 1.81
C PHE A 61 7.94 -6.80 0.59
N GLU A 62 8.45 -7.32 -0.52
CA GLU A 62 8.45 -6.64 -1.81
C GLU A 62 7.60 -7.43 -2.80
N GLU A 63 6.53 -6.77 -3.25
CA GLU A 63 5.70 -7.24 -4.34
C GLU A 63 5.47 -6.04 -5.27
N GLU A 64 6.13 -6.07 -6.44
CA GLU A 64 6.12 -4.95 -7.37
C GLU A 64 4.74 -4.69 -7.96
N ARG A 65 4.04 -5.75 -8.36
CA ARG A 65 2.69 -5.68 -8.93
C ARG A 65 1.71 -6.44 -8.04
N PRO A 66 0.49 -5.92 -7.86
CA PRO A 66 -0.59 -6.67 -7.25
C PRO A 66 -0.76 -8.05 -7.92
N PRO A 67 -1.19 -9.07 -7.17
CA PRO A 67 -1.46 -10.37 -7.77
C PRO A 67 -2.57 -10.27 -8.83
N PRO A 68 -2.57 -11.19 -9.82
CA PRO A 68 -3.64 -11.26 -10.80
C PRO A 68 -5.00 -11.50 -10.10
N PRO A 69 -6.14 -11.16 -10.72
CA PRO A 69 -7.47 -11.23 -10.09
C PRO A 69 -7.86 -12.62 -9.56
N ASN A 70 -7.24 -13.68 -10.06
CA ASN A 70 -7.46 -15.06 -9.61
C ASN A 70 -6.62 -15.44 -8.38
N ARG A 71 -5.87 -14.51 -7.80
CA ARG A 71 -4.98 -14.73 -6.66
C ARG A 71 -5.21 -13.67 -5.60
N ALA A 72 -5.44 -14.13 -4.37
CA ALA A 72 -5.69 -13.25 -3.24
C ALA A 72 -4.46 -12.37 -2.90
N PRO A 73 -4.67 -11.11 -2.48
CA PRO A 73 -3.61 -10.25 -1.95
C PRO A 73 -2.97 -10.86 -0.70
N LEU A 74 -1.65 -10.74 -0.59
CA LEU A 74 -0.89 -11.28 0.54
C LEU A 74 -0.85 -10.33 1.75
N ALA A 75 -1.09 -9.03 1.53
CA ALA A 75 -1.01 -8.02 2.58
C ALA A 75 -1.87 -8.35 3.82
N PRO A 76 -3.17 -8.75 3.70
CA PRO A 76 -3.98 -9.13 4.86
C PRO A 76 -3.42 -10.33 5.63
N MET A 77 -2.85 -11.33 4.93
CA MET A 77 -2.24 -12.49 5.57
C MET A 77 -0.95 -12.10 6.32
N LEU A 78 -0.13 -11.22 5.75
CA LEU A 78 1.09 -10.73 6.40
C LEU A 78 0.77 -9.84 7.61
N GLU A 79 -0.27 -9.03 7.51
CA GLU A 79 -0.79 -8.22 8.61
C GLU A 79 -1.29 -9.10 9.76
N PHE A 80 -1.99 -10.21 9.45
CA PHE A 80 -2.38 -11.20 10.43
C PHE A 80 -1.16 -11.85 11.11
N VAL A 81 -0.15 -12.28 10.34
CA VAL A 81 1.09 -12.83 10.91
C VAL A 81 1.75 -11.80 11.83
N SER A 82 1.84 -10.54 11.42
CA SER A 82 2.38 -9.46 12.25
C SER A 82 1.62 -9.31 13.56
N ALA A 83 0.29 -9.31 13.52
CA ALA A 83 -0.55 -9.19 14.71
C ALA A 83 -0.40 -10.38 15.68
N GLN A 84 -0.27 -11.60 15.16
CA GLN A 84 -0.17 -12.81 15.99
C GLN A 84 1.24 -13.02 16.58
N THR A 85 2.28 -12.60 15.85
CA THR A 85 3.67 -12.89 16.22
C THR A 85 4.37 -11.68 16.83
N GLY A 86 3.87 -10.47 16.58
CA GLY A 86 4.58 -9.22 16.89
C GLY A 86 5.73 -8.92 15.93
N VAL A 87 5.95 -9.70 14.86
CA VAL A 87 6.96 -9.39 13.83
C VAL A 87 6.53 -8.11 13.10
N PRO A 88 7.34 -7.04 13.09
CA PRO A 88 7.09 -5.88 12.23
C PRO A 88 7.26 -6.27 10.76
N VAL A 89 6.27 -5.93 9.94
CA VAL A 89 6.30 -6.16 8.50
C VAL A 89 6.36 -4.83 7.76
N VAL A 90 7.35 -4.65 6.89
CA VAL A 90 7.49 -3.47 6.02
C VAL A 90 7.23 -3.88 4.57
N ALA A 91 6.06 -3.52 4.07
CA ALA A 91 5.66 -3.62 2.68
C ALA A 91 6.27 -2.49 1.85
N VAL A 92 7.26 -2.81 1.01
CA VAL A 92 8.02 -1.81 0.24
C VAL A 92 7.64 -1.77 -1.24
N GLY A 93 6.86 -2.74 -1.73
CA GLY A 93 6.40 -2.84 -3.11
C GLY A 93 4.98 -2.27 -3.34
N GLY A 94 4.63 -2.04 -4.61
CA GLY A 94 3.31 -1.48 -4.97
C GLY A 94 2.15 -2.42 -4.69
N GLY A 95 2.29 -3.73 -4.97
CA GLY A 95 1.28 -4.75 -4.66
C GLY A 95 1.16 -5.08 -3.17
N ALA A 96 2.23 -4.79 -2.41
CA ALA A 96 2.28 -4.99 -0.97
C ALA A 96 1.49 -3.94 -0.16
N SER A 97 1.03 -2.86 -0.79
CA SER A 97 0.32 -1.74 -0.13
C SER A 97 -1.19 -1.93 0.02
N LEU A 98 -1.69 -3.16 -0.13
CA LEU A 98 -3.11 -3.51 -0.01
C LEU A 98 -3.51 -3.95 1.40
N GLY A 99 -2.74 -3.57 2.43
CA GLY A 99 -3.11 -3.88 3.82
C GLY A 99 -4.41 -3.19 4.22
N ARG A 100 -5.03 -3.69 5.27
CA ARG A 100 -6.32 -3.17 5.72
C ARG A 100 -6.13 -1.81 6.37
N GLU A 101 -7.14 -0.97 6.22
CA GLU A 101 -7.38 0.16 7.10
C GLU A 101 -8.79 -0.03 7.65
N PRO A 102 -9.03 0.04 8.97
CA PRO A 102 -8.03 0.07 10.04
C PRO A 102 -7.28 -1.27 10.17
N GLN A 103 -6.02 -1.21 10.59
CA GLN A 103 -5.20 -2.41 10.82
C GLN A 103 -5.66 -3.25 12.02
N GLU A 104 -5.41 -4.55 11.97
CA GLU A 104 -5.65 -5.49 13.06
C GLU A 104 -4.91 -5.06 14.34
N SER A 105 -5.59 -5.16 15.49
CA SER A 105 -5.02 -4.74 16.77
C SER A 105 -3.77 -5.56 17.14
N GLY A 106 -2.64 -4.87 17.33
CA GLY A 106 -1.35 -5.50 17.64
C GLY A 106 -0.48 -5.76 16.40
N SER A 107 -1.00 -5.52 15.19
CA SER A 107 -0.20 -5.54 13.97
C SER A 107 0.78 -4.37 13.92
N ILE A 108 1.96 -4.61 13.35
CA ILE A 108 2.96 -3.60 13.03
C ILE A 108 3.24 -3.70 11.53
N TYR A 109 2.26 -3.29 10.72
CA TYR A 109 2.32 -3.35 9.26
C TYR A 109 2.57 -1.97 8.67
N LEU A 110 3.77 -1.75 8.14
CA LEU A 110 4.18 -0.48 7.53
C LEU A 110 4.19 -0.62 6.01
N GLN A 111 3.68 0.39 5.30
CA GLN A 111 3.60 0.40 3.84
C GLN A 111 4.33 1.59 3.24
N PHE A 112 5.10 1.38 2.18
CA PHE A 112 5.66 2.46 1.37
C PHE A 112 4.65 2.91 0.31
N THR A 113 3.52 3.42 0.80
CA THR A 113 2.43 3.94 -0.03
C THR A 113 2.23 5.44 0.21
N CYS A 114 1.38 6.07 -0.60
CA CYS A 114 0.92 7.42 -0.36
C CYS A 114 -0.48 7.37 0.26
N ALA A 115 -0.67 8.05 1.38
CA ALA A 115 -1.99 8.17 2.01
C ALA A 115 -2.98 8.84 1.05
N THR A 116 -4.26 8.41 1.10
CA THR A 116 -5.31 8.97 0.24
C THR A 116 -5.45 10.48 0.37
N SER A 117 -5.29 11.04 1.57
CA SER A 117 -5.30 12.50 1.81
C SER A 117 -4.18 13.21 1.02
N LEU A 118 -2.94 12.73 1.12
CA LEU A 118 -1.80 13.29 0.39
C LEU A 118 -1.95 13.13 -1.13
N GLN A 119 -2.55 12.03 -1.59
CA GLN A 119 -2.88 11.89 -3.01
C GLN A 119 -3.88 12.97 -3.45
N LEU A 120 -4.92 13.20 -2.66
CA LEU A 120 -5.89 14.24 -2.97
C LEU A 120 -5.27 15.64 -2.96
N GLU A 121 -4.44 15.98 -1.98
CA GLU A 121 -3.73 17.27 -1.94
C GLU A 121 -2.99 17.56 -3.25
N VAL A 122 -2.17 16.59 -3.71
CA VAL A 122 -1.43 16.73 -4.97
C VAL A 122 -2.36 16.79 -6.18
N ILE A 123 -3.47 16.04 -6.18
CA ILE A 123 -4.45 16.12 -7.28
C ILE A 123 -5.07 17.51 -7.34
N PHE A 124 -5.52 18.05 -6.21
CA PHE A 124 -6.15 19.37 -6.16
C PHE A 124 -5.19 20.49 -6.54
N GLU A 125 -3.90 20.39 -6.18
CA GLU A 125 -2.86 21.30 -6.70
C GLU A 125 -2.75 21.24 -8.23
N VAL A 126 -2.79 20.03 -8.82
CA VAL A 126 -2.78 19.87 -10.29
C VAL A 126 -4.06 20.43 -10.90
N LEU A 127 -5.23 20.17 -10.31
CA LEU A 127 -6.49 20.71 -10.82
C LEU A 127 -6.51 22.24 -10.78
N GLU A 128 -5.94 22.85 -9.74
CA GLU A 128 -5.82 24.30 -9.60
C GLU A 128 -4.89 24.88 -10.67
N GLU A 129 -3.68 24.31 -10.82
CA GLU A 129 -2.67 24.78 -11.79
C GLU A 129 -3.18 24.75 -13.25
N TYR A 130 -4.09 23.83 -13.59
CA TYR A 130 -4.68 23.69 -14.92
C TYR A 130 -6.11 24.25 -15.06
N ASP A 131 -6.60 25.01 -14.07
CA ASP A 131 -7.95 25.59 -14.04
C ASP A 131 -9.08 24.53 -14.21
N TRP A 132 -8.85 23.29 -13.81
CA TRP A 132 -9.83 22.20 -13.85
C TRP A 132 -10.71 22.20 -12.60
N THR A 133 -11.42 23.30 -12.39
CA THR A 133 -12.23 23.54 -11.17
C THR A 133 -13.56 22.78 -11.13
N SER A 134 -13.98 22.17 -12.25
CA SER A 134 -15.25 21.46 -12.39
C SER A 134 -15.03 19.96 -12.60
N PHE A 135 -15.48 19.14 -11.65
CA PHE A 135 -15.22 17.69 -11.65
C PHE A 135 -16.37 16.87 -11.08
N SER A 136 -16.35 15.56 -11.34
CA SER A 136 -17.23 14.58 -10.70
C SER A 136 -16.44 13.62 -9.85
N VAL A 137 -17.07 13.11 -8.79
CA VAL A 137 -16.50 12.03 -7.96
C VAL A 137 -17.18 10.72 -8.34
N VAL A 138 -16.39 9.68 -8.57
CA VAL A 138 -16.84 8.33 -8.86
C VAL A 138 -16.20 7.41 -7.83
N THR A 139 -16.98 6.57 -7.17
CA THR A 139 -16.45 5.61 -6.21
C THR A 139 -17.21 4.31 -6.23
N THR A 140 -16.57 3.21 -5.83
CA THR A 140 -17.26 1.96 -5.51
C THR A 140 -17.58 1.89 -4.03
N ARG A 141 -18.20 0.80 -3.57
CA ARG A 141 -18.33 0.52 -2.13
C ARG A 141 -17.09 -0.12 -1.52
N HIS A 142 -15.91 0.22 -2.06
CA HIS A 142 -14.66 -0.23 -1.47
C HIS A 142 -14.51 0.34 -0.05
N HIS A 143 -13.84 -0.40 0.83
CA HIS A 143 -13.60 0.05 2.18
C HIS A 143 -12.91 1.44 2.18
N GLY A 144 -13.35 2.36 3.03
CA GLY A 144 -12.79 3.71 3.13
C GLY A 144 -13.36 4.73 2.13
N TYR A 145 -14.36 4.34 1.31
CA TYR A 145 -14.97 5.28 0.35
C TYR A 145 -15.65 6.48 1.03
N GLU A 146 -16.25 6.30 2.21
CA GLU A 146 -16.89 7.39 2.97
C GLU A 146 -15.87 8.42 3.46
N ASP A 147 -14.72 7.94 3.97
CA ASP A 147 -13.61 8.80 4.36
C ASP A 147 -13.05 9.56 3.14
N PHE A 148 -12.94 8.90 1.99
CA PHE A 148 -12.57 9.54 0.73
C PHE A 148 -13.54 10.65 0.34
N LEU A 149 -14.85 10.40 0.40
CA LEU A 149 -15.86 11.44 0.11
C LEU A 149 -15.77 12.61 1.09
N ALA A 150 -15.55 12.34 2.38
CA ALA A 150 -15.37 13.36 3.41
C ALA A 150 -14.09 14.19 3.19
N MET A 151 -12.99 13.55 2.78
CA MET A 151 -11.74 14.24 2.44
C MET A 151 -11.93 15.17 1.23
N VAL A 152 -12.60 14.70 0.18
CA VAL A 152 -12.93 15.56 -0.98
C VAL A 152 -13.80 16.73 -0.56
N GLU A 153 -14.83 16.50 0.26
CA GLU A 153 -15.68 17.58 0.78
C GLU A 153 -14.87 18.61 1.55
N GLY A 154 -14.01 18.18 2.48
CA GLY A 154 -13.18 19.07 3.30
C GLY A 154 -12.15 19.87 2.50
N MET A 155 -11.74 19.41 1.32
CA MET A 155 -10.87 20.17 0.42
C MET A 155 -11.64 21.20 -0.42
N THR A 156 -12.90 20.92 -0.73
CA THR A 156 -13.72 21.81 -1.57
C THR A 156 -14.52 22.83 -0.78
N ASP A 157 -15.00 22.47 0.42
CA ASP A 157 -15.90 23.30 1.22
C ASP A 157 -15.16 24.55 1.73
N GLY A 158 -15.79 25.72 1.54
CA GLY A 158 -15.20 27.01 1.91
C GLY A 158 -13.91 27.41 1.16
N SER A 159 -13.50 26.68 0.11
CA SER A 159 -12.31 26.99 -0.66
C SER A 159 -12.48 28.25 -1.53
N PHE A 160 -11.46 29.11 -1.57
CA PHE A 160 -11.47 30.35 -2.37
C PHE A 160 -11.44 30.09 -3.89
N ILE A 161 -11.03 28.89 -4.31
CA ILE A 161 -10.91 28.50 -5.72
C ILE A 161 -12.29 28.36 -6.37
N GLY A 162 -13.33 28.07 -5.57
CA GLY A 162 -14.70 27.92 -6.07
C GLY A 162 -14.92 26.60 -6.82
N TRP A 163 -14.46 25.49 -6.26
CA TRP A 163 -14.61 24.15 -6.83
C TRP A 163 -16.08 23.81 -7.14
N GLU A 164 -16.34 23.30 -8.34
CA GLU A 164 -17.66 22.86 -8.79
C GLU A 164 -17.73 21.32 -8.84
N LYS A 165 -18.16 20.71 -7.74
CA LYS A 165 -18.44 19.26 -7.67
C LYS A 165 -19.78 18.95 -8.34
N LYS A 166 -19.75 18.57 -9.62
CA LYS A 166 -20.94 18.34 -10.46
C LYS A 166 -21.83 17.20 -9.98
N SER A 167 -21.23 16.09 -9.56
CA SER A 167 -21.97 14.92 -9.09
C SER A 167 -21.08 13.96 -8.32
N VAL A 168 -21.73 13.09 -7.54
CA VAL A 168 -21.11 11.94 -6.86
C VAL A 168 -21.80 10.68 -7.35
N VAL A 169 -21.05 9.76 -7.96
CA VAL A 169 -21.55 8.50 -8.51
C VAL A 169 -20.98 7.34 -7.69
N VAL A 170 -21.83 6.66 -6.93
CA VAL A 170 -21.47 5.46 -6.17
C VAL A 170 -21.87 4.22 -6.97
N LEU A 171 -20.88 3.44 -7.40
CA LEU A 171 -21.02 2.27 -8.24
C LEU A 171 -21.06 1.00 -7.38
N ASN A 172 -22.01 0.12 -7.67
CA ASN A 172 -22.09 -1.18 -7.04
C ASN A 172 -21.76 -2.26 -8.07
N VAL A 173 -20.48 -2.63 -8.12
CA VAL A 173 -19.92 -3.45 -9.21
C VAL A 173 -20.14 -4.95 -8.96
N THR A 174 -20.20 -5.37 -7.69
CA THR A 174 -20.43 -6.77 -7.30
C THR A 174 -21.80 -7.29 -7.75
N ASP A 175 -22.80 -6.42 -7.74
CA ASP A 175 -24.18 -6.75 -8.13
C ASP A 175 -24.48 -6.48 -9.62
N ASP A 176 -23.45 -6.20 -10.43
CA ASP A 176 -23.56 -5.85 -11.86
C ASP A 176 -22.54 -6.62 -12.72
N PRO A 177 -22.61 -7.96 -12.79
CA PRO A 177 -21.63 -8.78 -13.52
C PRO A 177 -21.56 -8.44 -15.03
N GLY A 178 -22.64 -7.91 -15.60
CA GLY A 178 -22.68 -7.45 -17.00
C GLY A 178 -22.25 -5.99 -17.20
N GLY A 179 -21.98 -5.24 -16.13
CA GLY A 179 -21.58 -3.83 -16.17
C GLY A 179 -22.63 -2.90 -16.77
N ALA A 180 -23.89 -3.33 -16.95
CA ALA A 180 -24.90 -2.59 -17.68
C ALA A 180 -25.40 -1.38 -16.88
N ARG A 181 -25.59 -1.55 -15.57
CA ARG A 181 -25.95 -0.46 -14.67
C ARG A 181 -24.80 0.53 -14.54
N THR A 182 -23.60 0.03 -14.34
CA THR A 182 -22.36 0.81 -14.22
C THR A 182 -22.14 1.64 -15.49
N LYS A 183 -22.25 1.04 -16.68
CA LYS A 183 -22.18 1.72 -17.96
C LYS A 183 -23.21 2.85 -18.08
N ARG A 184 -24.47 2.61 -17.69
CA ARG A 184 -25.53 3.62 -17.74
C ARG A 184 -25.21 4.81 -16.83
N LEU A 185 -24.85 4.55 -15.57
CA LEU A 185 -24.49 5.60 -14.61
C LEU A 185 -23.30 6.44 -15.09
N LEU A 186 -22.28 5.80 -15.68
CA LEU A 186 -21.15 6.50 -16.27
C LEU A 186 -21.53 7.29 -17.52
N LYS A 187 -22.44 6.76 -18.35
CA LYS A 187 -22.94 7.46 -19.54
C LYS A 187 -23.70 8.73 -19.17
N ASP A 188 -24.53 8.68 -18.13
CA ASP A 188 -25.33 9.82 -17.64
C ASP A 188 -24.45 10.88 -16.93
N ASN A 189 -23.22 10.52 -16.57
CA ASN A 189 -22.24 11.42 -15.97
C ASN A 189 -21.43 12.14 -17.06
N GLU A 190 -21.74 13.41 -17.34
CA GLU A 190 -21.11 14.17 -18.43
C GLU A 190 -19.83 14.95 -18.03
N ALA A 191 -19.32 14.77 -16.81
CA ALA A 191 -18.16 15.50 -16.34
C ALA A 191 -16.90 15.20 -17.18
N GLN A 192 -16.07 16.22 -17.43
CA GLN A 192 -14.82 16.01 -18.16
C GLN A 192 -13.75 15.36 -17.26
N VAL A 193 -13.63 15.88 -16.04
CA VAL A 193 -12.67 15.45 -15.01
C VAL A 193 -13.38 14.59 -13.98
N ARG A 194 -12.77 13.46 -13.63
CA ARG A 194 -13.31 12.51 -12.65
C ARG A 194 -12.26 12.06 -11.65
N LEU A 195 -12.60 12.14 -10.36
CA LEU A 195 -11.85 11.48 -9.30
C LEU A 195 -12.44 10.08 -9.09
N LEU A 196 -11.62 9.03 -9.16
CA LEU A 196 -12.04 7.64 -8.98
C LEU A 196 -11.40 7.04 -7.73
N TYR A 197 -12.23 6.55 -6.80
CA TYR A 197 -11.79 5.74 -5.66
C TYR A 197 -12.43 4.36 -5.70
N CYS A 198 -11.62 3.31 -5.83
CA CYS A 198 -12.06 1.92 -5.87
C CYS A 198 -10.92 0.95 -5.56
N SER A 199 -11.24 -0.34 -5.41
CA SER A 199 -10.21 -1.39 -5.39
C SER A 199 -9.59 -1.58 -6.78
N LEU A 200 -8.42 -2.21 -6.84
CA LEU A 200 -7.80 -2.57 -8.11
C LEU A 200 -8.68 -3.51 -8.96
N GLU A 201 -9.30 -4.50 -8.32
CA GLU A 201 -10.16 -5.49 -8.99
C GLU A 201 -11.41 -4.82 -9.58
N GLU A 202 -11.98 -3.86 -8.83
CA GLU A 202 -13.14 -3.10 -9.28
C GLU A 202 -12.78 -2.10 -10.38
N ALA A 203 -11.58 -1.53 -10.35
CA ALA A 203 -11.11 -0.57 -11.35
C ALA A 203 -11.16 -1.15 -12.77
N GLU A 204 -10.81 -2.43 -12.94
CA GLU A 204 -10.90 -3.10 -14.24
C GLU A 204 -12.34 -3.11 -14.77
N LEU A 205 -13.30 -3.43 -13.91
CA LEU A 205 -14.73 -3.46 -14.25
C LEU A 205 -15.27 -2.06 -14.53
N VAL A 206 -14.87 -1.07 -13.73
CA VAL A 206 -15.24 0.34 -13.90
C VAL A 206 -14.71 0.88 -15.23
N PHE A 207 -13.43 0.67 -15.55
CA PHE A 207 -12.84 1.16 -16.80
C PHE A 207 -13.38 0.43 -18.04
N ARG A 208 -13.68 -0.87 -17.94
CA ARG A 208 -14.38 -1.60 -19.01
C ARG A 208 -15.75 -0.98 -19.30
N ALA A 209 -16.52 -0.66 -18.25
CA ALA A 209 -17.79 0.03 -18.38
C ALA A 209 -17.63 1.47 -18.92
N ALA A 210 -16.59 2.19 -18.51
CA ALA A 210 -16.26 3.53 -19.00
C ALA A 210 -15.96 3.52 -20.50
N TRP A 211 -15.18 2.56 -21.00
CA TRP A 211 -14.97 2.35 -22.43
C TRP A 211 -16.28 2.10 -23.18
N ALA A 212 -17.13 1.21 -22.66
CA ALA A 212 -18.43 0.91 -23.25
C ALA A 212 -19.40 2.11 -23.22
N ALA A 213 -19.21 3.06 -22.30
CA ALA A 213 -19.95 4.31 -22.18
C ALA A 213 -19.34 5.47 -23.01
N GLY A 214 -18.17 5.29 -23.62
CA GLY A 214 -17.44 6.35 -24.32
C GLY A 214 -16.70 7.33 -23.39
N GLN A 215 -16.65 7.04 -22.08
CA GLN A 215 -16.10 7.91 -21.04
C GLN A 215 -14.60 7.70 -20.77
N ALA A 216 -13.92 6.87 -21.57
CA ALA A 216 -12.49 6.54 -21.42
C ALA A 216 -11.61 7.07 -22.59
N GLY A 217 -12.18 7.94 -23.43
CA GLY A 217 -11.48 8.59 -24.55
C GLY A 217 -10.59 9.77 -24.11
N PRO A 218 -9.93 10.46 -25.06
CA PRO A 218 -9.04 11.59 -24.77
C PRO A 218 -9.75 12.81 -24.19
N SER A 219 -11.06 12.92 -24.41
CA SER A 219 -11.90 14.00 -23.90
C SER A 219 -12.25 13.85 -22.42
N HIS A 220 -11.97 12.70 -21.80
CA HIS A 220 -12.34 12.40 -20.42
C HIS A 220 -11.10 12.06 -19.60
N MET A 221 -10.87 12.84 -18.56
CA MET A 221 -9.72 12.71 -17.67
C MET A 221 -10.14 12.00 -16.40
N TRP A 222 -9.36 11.00 -16.02
CA TRP A 222 -9.55 10.21 -14.81
C TRP A 222 -8.36 10.42 -13.88
N PHE A 223 -8.64 10.69 -12.62
CA PHE A 223 -7.66 10.72 -11.54
C PHE A 223 -7.96 9.56 -10.61
N ALA A 224 -7.12 8.54 -10.63
CA ALA A 224 -7.25 7.40 -9.72
C ALA A 224 -6.66 7.76 -8.36
N VAL A 225 -7.46 7.53 -7.32
CA VAL A 225 -7.13 7.83 -5.93
C VAL A 225 -7.21 6.53 -5.12
N GLY A 226 -6.15 6.26 -4.37
CA GLY A 226 -6.09 5.13 -3.45
C GLY A 226 -4.79 4.33 -3.61
N PRO A 227 -4.38 3.61 -2.55
CA PRO A 227 -3.10 2.90 -2.52
C PRO A 227 -2.99 1.85 -3.62
N ALA A 228 -4.09 1.13 -3.88
CA ALA A 228 -4.18 0.05 -4.85
C ALA A 228 -4.05 0.50 -6.32
N LEU A 229 -4.36 1.76 -6.62
CA LEU A 229 -4.45 2.28 -7.99
C LEU A 229 -3.17 3.02 -8.42
N SER A 230 -2.15 3.06 -7.57
CA SER A 230 -0.86 3.67 -7.89
C SER A 230 -0.01 2.79 -8.83
N GLY A 231 -0.33 1.50 -8.99
CA GLY A 231 0.48 0.53 -9.73
C GLY A 231 -0.21 -0.13 -10.93
N LEU A 232 -1.20 0.52 -11.54
CA LEU A 232 -2.10 -0.09 -12.53
C LEU A 232 -1.35 -0.73 -13.70
N GLY A 233 -1.23 -2.06 -13.66
CA GLY A 233 -0.94 -2.92 -14.81
C GLY A 233 -2.22 -3.51 -15.38
N LEU A 234 -3.30 -2.73 -15.42
CA LEU A 234 -4.58 -3.17 -15.96
C LEU A 234 -4.59 -3.03 -17.48
N GLU A 235 -5.26 -3.96 -18.14
CA GLU A 235 -5.61 -3.82 -19.55
C GLU A 235 -6.80 -2.86 -19.69
N GLY A 236 -6.83 -2.08 -20.78
CA GLY A 236 -7.97 -1.20 -21.07
C GLY A 236 -8.07 0.04 -20.17
N LEU A 237 -6.95 0.60 -19.70
CA LEU A 237 -6.95 1.88 -19.00
C LEU A 237 -7.51 3.02 -19.89
N PRO A 238 -8.15 4.06 -19.31
CA PRO A 238 -8.53 5.25 -20.04
C PRO A 238 -7.34 5.93 -20.72
N LYS A 239 -7.59 6.61 -21.84
CA LYS A 239 -6.51 7.32 -22.58
C LYS A 239 -5.87 8.46 -21.79
N ALA A 240 -6.63 9.08 -20.87
CA ALA A 240 -6.15 10.14 -19.99
C ALA A 240 -6.39 9.74 -18.53
N LEU A 241 -5.48 8.93 -17.99
CA LEU A 241 -5.50 8.49 -16.60
C LEU A 241 -4.29 9.04 -15.85
N PHE A 242 -4.55 9.70 -14.73
CA PHE A 242 -3.57 10.21 -13.80
C PHE A 242 -3.66 9.39 -12.51
N ALA A 243 -2.51 8.94 -12.01
CA ALA A 243 -2.42 8.24 -10.73
C ALA A 243 -1.18 8.72 -10.00
N ILE A 244 -1.32 8.92 -8.68
CA ILE A 244 -0.19 9.35 -7.85
C ILE A 244 0.56 8.13 -7.36
N ARG A 245 1.88 8.21 -7.46
CA ARG A 245 2.80 7.17 -7.01
C ARG A 245 3.82 7.75 -6.06
N PRO A 246 4.12 7.07 -4.93
CA PRO A 246 5.21 7.50 -4.06
C PRO A 246 6.54 7.43 -4.82
N GLN A 247 7.44 8.40 -4.62
CA GLN A 247 8.71 8.51 -5.37
C GLN A 247 9.51 7.20 -5.46
N GLY A 248 9.43 6.36 -4.42
CA GLY A 248 10.08 5.05 -4.37
C GLY A 248 9.65 4.06 -5.46
N TRP A 249 8.60 4.35 -6.24
CA TRP A 249 8.15 3.50 -7.34
C TRP A 249 9.21 3.32 -8.44
N ARG A 250 10.09 4.30 -8.64
CA ARG A 250 11.17 4.25 -9.65
C ARG A 250 12.39 3.47 -9.19
N ASP A 251 12.49 3.20 -7.89
CA ASP A 251 13.62 2.46 -7.35
C ASP A 251 13.52 1.00 -7.76
N GLU A 252 14.65 0.37 -8.06
CA GLU A 252 14.69 -1.09 -8.26
C GLU A 252 14.25 -1.85 -6.99
N PRO A 253 13.69 -3.07 -7.10
CA PRO A 253 13.25 -3.87 -5.95
C PRO A 253 14.28 -3.97 -4.82
N ARG A 254 15.56 -4.19 -5.15
CA ARG A 254 16.65 -4.24 -4.17
C ARG A 254 16.81 -2.96 -3.37
N ARG A 255 16.65 -1.79 -4.01
CA ARG A 255 16.75 -0.49 -3.35
C ARG A 255 15.53 -0.23 -2.46
N ARG A 256 14.34 -0.66 -2.87
CA ARG A 256 13.13 -0.64 -2.02
C ARG A 256 13.30 -1.52 -0.78
N ILE A 257 13.82 -2.74 -0.96
CA ILE A 257 14.13 -3.67 0.13
C ILE A 257 15.16 -3.05 1.09
N ALA A 258 16.25 -2.48 0.58
CA ALA A 258 17.27 -1.84 1.42
C ALA A 258 16.70 -0.69 2.27
N LYS A 259 15.77 0.10 1.71
CA LYS A 259 15.04 1.13 2.47
C LYS A 259 14.16 0.50 3.57
N GLY A 260 13.45 -0.59 3.28
CA GLY A 260 12.68 -1.33 4.28
C GLY A 260 13.55 -1.88 5.43
N VAL A 261 14.70 -2.48 5.09
CA VAL A 261 15.69 -2.95 6.06
C VAL A 261 16.21 -1.79 6.92
N SER A 262 16.44 -0.62 6.32
CA SER A 262 16.84 0.59 7.03
C SER A 262 15.78 1.06 8.02
N VAL A 263 14.49 1.01 7.68
CA VAL A 263 13.39 1.37 8.59
C VAL A 263 13.36 0.42 9.79
N LEU A 264 13.43 -0.89 9.56
CA LEU A 264 13.48 -1.88 10.63
C LEU A 264 14.70 -1.70 11.53
N THR A 265 15.87 -1.42 10.93
CA THR A 265 17.12 -1.21 11.68
C THR A 265 17.06 0.05 12.53
N HIS A 266 16.53 1.13 11.97
CA HIS A 266 16.33 2.37 12.73
C HIS A 266 15.39 2.14 13.91
N GLY A 267 14.25 1.47 13.70
CA GLY A 267 13.29 1.16 14.76
C GLY A 267 13.89 0.27 15.86
N ALA A 268 14.60 -0.79 15.49
CA ALA A 268 15.26 -1.69 16.45
C ALA A 268 16.34 -0.97 17.27
N MET A 269 17.14 -0.12 16.63
CA MET A 269 18.18 0.64 17.32
C MET A 269 17.60 1.73 18.22
N ALA A 270 16.50 2.37 17.83
CA ALA A 270 15.77 3.31 18.68
C ALA A 270 15.22 2.60 19.92
N LEU A 271 14.51 1.48 19.73
CA LEU A 271 13.95 0.69 20.82
C LEU A 271 15.03 0.20 21.80
N ARG A 272 16.20 -0.21 21.29
CA ARG A 272 17.34 -0.63 22.11
C ARG A 272 17.91 0.53 22.95
N ARG A 273 17.89 1.76 22.43
CA ARG A 273 18.33 2.94 23.19
C ARG A 273 17.35 3.25 24.32
N ASP A 274 16.06 3.13 24.07
CA ASP A 274 15.01 3.50 25.03
C ASP A 274 14.83 2.44 26.14
N LEU A 275 14.86 1.16 25.79
CA LEU A 275 14.64 0.05 26.73
C LEU A 275 15.93 -0.53 27.33
N GLY A 276 17.10 -0.04 26.88
CA GLY A 276 18.41 -0.53 27.30
C GLY A 276 18.78 -1.90 26.70
N ALA A 277 20.08 -2.20 26.65
CA ALA A 277 20.62 -3.42 26.04
C ALA A 277 20.20 -4.74 26.73
N SER A 278 19.70 -4.66 27.96
CA SER A 278 19.27 -5.79 28.79
C SER A 278 17.79 -6.14 28.61
N SER A 279 17.00 -5.25 27.99
CA SER A 279 15.69 -5.65 27.47
C SER A 279 15.99 -6.69 26.40
N ARG A 280 15.69 -7.96 26.69
CA ARG A 280 15.53 -8.94 25.61
C ARG A 280 14.51 -8.29 24.70
N SER A 281 14.97 -7.73 23.58
CA SER A 281 14.13 -7.54 22.40
C SER A 281 13.34 -8.83 22.33
N GLN A 282 12.05 -8.77 22.69
CA GLN A 282 11.23 -9.96 22.74
C GLN A 282 11.18 -10.38 21.29
N TYR A 283 12.01 -11.38 20.94
CA TYR A 283 11.99 -11.99 19.65
C TYR A 283 10.53 -12.28 19.35
N ALA A 284 10.09 -11.91 18.15
CA ALA A 284 8.70 -12.09 17.80
C ALA A 284 8.28 -13.54 18.05
N GLY A 285 7.08 -13.73 18.58
CA GLY A 285 6.54 -15.04 18.91
C GLY A 285 6.58 -15.95 17.69
N ASN A 286 6.80 -17.24 17.90
CA ASN A 286 6.64 -18.22 16.83
C ASN A 286 5.15 -18.49 16.60
N CYS A 287 4.79 -18.97 15.41
CA CYS A 287 3.39 -19.31 15.11
C CYS A 287 2.81 -20.46 15.94
N GLN A 288 3.63 -21.13 16.75
CA GLN A 288 3.29 -22.32 17.53
C GLN A 288 3.16 -22.05 19.03
N SER A 289 3.42 -20.82 19.48
CA SER A 289 3.35 -20.45 20.89
C SER A 289 1.88 -20.26 21.28
N ASP A 290 1.50 -20.85 22.43
CA ASP A 290 0.13 -20.78 22.92
C ASP A 290 -0.33 -19.32 23.05
N GLY A 291 -1.50 -19.02 22.48
CA GLY A 291 -2.06 -17.67 22.34
C GLY A 291 -2.33 -16.88 23.62
N ASN A 292 -1.92 -17.38 24.79
CA ASN A 292 -1.96 -16.69 26.08
C ASN A 292 -0.67 -15.90 26.41
N GLN A 293 0.39 -16.03 25.60
CA GLN A 293 1.67 -15.32 25.79
C GLN A 293 2.01 -14.35 24.64
N THR A 294 1.06 -13.99 23.78
CA THR A 294 1.26 -12.86 22.87
C THR A 294 1.35 -11.59 23.71
N HIS A 295 2.58 -11.17 24.01
CA HIS A 295 2.84 -9.93 24.73
C HIS A 295 2.35 -8.80 23.82
N ARG A 296 1.12 -8.34 24.06
CA ARG A 296 0.60 -7.13 23.44
C ARG A 296 1.57 -6.03 23.85
N VAL A 297 2.35 -5.51 22.90
CA VAL A 297 3.26 -4.40 23.15
C VAL A 297 2.39 -3.19 23.50
N THR A 298 2.27 -2.89 24.78
CA THR A 298 1.39 -1.85 25.32
C THR A 298 1.89 -0.44 25.01
N ASP A 299 3.20 -0.28 24.76
CA ASP A 299 3.84 1.01 24.54
C ASP A 299 4.29 1.14 23.07
N ARG A 300 3.53 1.91 22.30
CA ARG A 300 3.67 2.06 20.85
C ARG A 300 4.80 3.02 20.48
N ILE A 301 5.40 2.78 19.31
CA ILE A 301 6.01 3.84 18.49
C ILE A 301 4.86 4.69 17.94
N SER A 302 4.61 5.84 18.55
CA SER A 302 3.75 6.87 17.98
C SER A 302 4.49 7.54 16.82
N VAL A 303 4.15 7.18 15.58
CA VAL A 303 4.43 8.08 14.45
C VAL A 303 3.51 9.27 14.65
N ALA A 304 4.10 10.44 14.85
CA ALA A 304 3.35 11.68 15.06
C ALA A 304 2.39 11.93 13.89
N SER A 305 1.09 11.91 14.16
CA SER A 305 0.12 12.64 13.34
C SER A 305 0.49 14.12 13.36
N PRO A 306 0.19 14.88 12.29
CA PRO A 306 0.32 16.33 12.33
C PRO A 306 -0.56 16.88 13.46
N ALA A 307 0.02 17.77 14.25
CA ALA A 307 -0.59 18.36 15.44
C ALA A 307 -1.95 19.00 15.14
N PRO A 308 -2.89 19.05 16.12
CA PRO A 308 -4.14 19.79 15.96
C PRO A 308 -3.86 21.30 15.81
N PRO A 309 -4.76 22.07 15.18
CA PRO A 309 -4.54 23.48 14.93
C PRO A 309 -4.52 24.25 16.25
N LEU A 310 -3.37 24.88 16.53
CA LEU A 310 -3.26 25.86 17.60
C LEU A 310 -4.12 27.08 17.26
N SER A 311 -5.00 27.41 18.20
CA SER A 311 -5.85 28.59 18.21
C SER A 311 -5.05 29.89 18.03
N THR A 312 -5.56 30.72 17.13
CA THR A 312 -5.35 32.16 16.90
C THR A 312 -4.62 32.96 17.99
N THR A 313 -3.53 33.64 17.61
CA THR A 313 -3.32 35.09 17.87
C THR A 313 -2.32 35.71 16.88
N SER A 314 -2.84 36.64 16.08
CA SER A 314 -2.24 37.89 15.56
C SER A 314 -0.87 37.91 14.83
N SER A 315 -1.00 38.19 13.52
CA SER A 315 -0.45 39.36 12.79
C SER A 315 0.98 39.35 12.22
N HIS A 316 1.02 39.48 10.88
CA HIS A 316 2.12 39.85 9.97
C HIS A 316 3.24 38.78 9.84
N SER A 317 3.62 38.26 8.67
CA SER A 317 3.66 38.81 7.30
C SER A 317 3.73 37.66 6.28
N LEU A 318 2.88 37.73 5.24
CA LEU A 318 2.91 36.89 4.05
C LEU A 318 4.23 37.06 3.29
N VAL A 319 5.04 36.00 3.19
CA VAL A 319 6.02 35.84 2.11
C VAL A 319 5.71 34.51 1.44
N SER A 320 5.16 34.63 0.25
CA SER A 320 4.95 33.57 -0.73
C SER A 320 6.27 32.87 -1.01
N LEU A 321 6.35 31.56 -0.74
CA LEU A 321 7.43 30.71 -1.23
C LEU A 321 6.85 29.75 -2.28
N HIS A 322 6.74 30.30 -3.48
CA HIS A 322 6.58 29.54 -4.71
C HIS A 322 7.88 28.79 -5.04
N PHE A 323 7.72 27.61 -5.66
CA PHE A 323 8.73 26.76 -6.33
C PHE A 323 9.61 25.83 -5.48
N ALA A 324 9.25 24.53 -5.49
CA ALA A 324 10.18 23.45 -5.88
C ALA A 324 9.49 22.09 -6.15
N PHE A 325 8.47 22.00 -7.03
CA PHE A 325 8.10 20.71 -7.65
C PHE A 325 8.78 20.60 -9.02
N ARG A 326 10.02 20.11 -9.04
CA ARG A 326 10.66 19.66 -10.29
C ARG A 326 10.49 18.15 -10.41
N THR A 327 9.90 17.75 -11.54
CA THR A 327 9.73 16.41 -12.14
C THR A 327 8.47 15.59 -11.79
N PHE A 328 7.34 16.02 -12.34
CA PHE A 328 6.33 15.08 -12.84
C PHE A 328 6.86 14.45 -14.15
N SER A 329 6.94 13.12 -14.22
CA SER A 329 6.97 12.45 -15.53
C SER A 329 5.60 11.82 -15.75
N VAL A 330 4.85 12.40 -16.67
CA VAL A 330 3.73 11.73 -17.34
C VAL A 330 4.36 10.64 -18.21
N LEU A 331 4.11 9.37 -17.92
CA LEU A 331 4.58 8.28 -18.77
C LEU A 331 3.42 7.40 -19.24
N ASN A 332 3.29 7.33 -20.56
CA ASN A 332 2.52 6.32 -21.27
C ASN A 332 3.10 4.91 -21.00
N SER A 333 2.19 3.95 -20.98
CA SER A 333 2.36 2.50 -20.77
C SER A 333 3.67 1.90 -21.34
N ILE A 334 4.36 1.07 -20.55
CA ILE A 334 5.51 0.25 -20.98
C ILE A 334 5.37 -1.20 -20.49
N HIS A 335 5.70 -2.10 -21.42
CA HIS A 335 5.62 -3.56 -21.40
C HIS A 335 6.38 -4.31 -20.29
N ALA A 336 5.95 -5.57 -20.14
CA ALA A 336 6.16 -6.56 -19.08
C ALA A 336 7.60 -6.98 -18.74
N SER A 337 7.76 -7.45 -17.49
CA SER A 337 8.85 -8.31 -17.02
C SER A 337 8.28 -9.39 -16.08
N PRO A 338 8.82 -10.62 -16.09
CA PRO A 338 8.28 -11.78 -15.38
C PRO A 338 8.45 -11.65 -13.85
N MET A 339 7.42 -12.11 -13.12
CA MET A 339 7.29 -12.07 -11.66
C MET A 339 8.52 -12.63 -10.92
N ARG A 340 9.02 -11.88 -9.94
CA ARG A 340 9.94 -12.36 -8.89
C ARG A 340 9.51 -11.75 -7.55
N LEU A 341 8.97 -12.57 -6.64
CA LEU A 341 8.70 -12.17 -5.26
C LEU A 341 10.04 -12.19 -4.48
N SER A 342 10.38 -11.08 -3.82
CA SER A 342 11.61 -10.99 -3.02
C SER A 342 11.26 -10.61 -1.58
N LEU A 343 11.47 -11.54 -0.67
CA LEU A 343 11.27 -11.35 0.75
C LEU A 343 12.65 -11.19 1.43
N ALA A 344 12.78 -10.25 2.35
CA ALA A 344 14.03 -10.05 3.10
C ALA A 344 13.72 -10.05 4.60
N ALA A 345 14.23 -11.04 5.33
CA ALA A 345 14.07 -11.14 6.77
C ALA A 345 15.29 -10.54 7.48
N VAL A 346 15.08 -9.76 8.55
CA VAL A 346 16.14 -8.99 9.22
C VAL A 346 16.44 -9.54 10.61
N CYS A 347 17.72 -9.78 10.89
CA CYS A 347 18.26 -10.23 12.18
C CYS A 347 19.37 -9.29 12.71
N PHE A 348 19.24 -8.80 13.94
CA PHE A 348 20.23 -8.02 14.69
C PHE A 348 20.96 -8.91 15.70
N ARG A 349 22.27 -8.68 15.90
CA ARG A 349 23.06 -9.33 16.96
C ARG A 349 23.18 -8.43 18.19
#